data_AF-A0A8T5B482-F1
#
_entry.id   AF-A0A8T5B482-F1
#
_cell.length_a   1.000
_cell.length_b   1.000
_cell.length_c   1.000
_cell.angle_alpha   90.00
_cell.angle_beta   90.00
_cell.angle_gamma   90.00
#
_symmetry.space_group_name_H-M   'P 1'
#
loop_
_entity.id
_entity.type
_entity.pdbx_description
1 polymer ?
#
loop_
_entity_poly.entity_id
_entity_poly.type
_entity_poly.pdbx_seq_one_letter_code
_entity_poly.pdbx_strand_id
1 'polypeptide(L)'
;MVGRSRLFSVKMLPYYRLVRAVAFPSTLRIIILLFTFTVVGPALAFAFLSMNINTALYGGLFGLTIFFLPSILADLFSAYILLRYDSLFYLRRCLALSLFSCILWILILSIGGLLKNYLTNIIFPEQPFYFALFTVVPIRALAILSMSSKGIFNKILYIFLQPVVSTLLSTLFLTPRTPLFIILIPVTVTSLLPTILLLKLIESRGKCSIGVSPLQIFRAFLVDWLNGDNEMFERYLEGMGIDDKVNLTTLQFRSKGSGQLKGLLIVGNFHPGPFLNVGSSALPYMIKNSLEKDGGLVVAVPHGVSGHEHNLVSKSQNEKVLSTIKNLLRVTNYYDKASAFRRFTVGSAKVGAQIFGDSIMLTLTQSPNDMEDIPSSLGEEVHRLARMKFKHAAIVDSHNCINNVKDYTDKEIEDLRMASIQAIETLSHIDTSPFEMGVAKNGFWGYGPEHGCGPGGISAFVFKVSNKLSAYVILDGNNMISGLREKILSSLKNIGIDDGEIMTTDTHVVNGLVPARLGYHPIGEALDQDIFLRIVSNTVKEAKENLERVEVSSATETVEVKSLGSKSLEQLTDFMYSVSKLVARYIVAILFTSNLIGAFLLS
;
A
#
# COMPACT_ATOMS: atom_id res chain seq x y z
N MET A 1 8.05 9.40 -21.97
CA MET A 1 6.99 9.31 -20.93
C MET A 1 7.44 8.62 -19.65
N VAL A 2 8.70 8.15 -19.58
CA VAL A 2 9.20 7.27 -18.52
C VAL A 2 9.51 8.00 -17.20
N GLY A 3 9.90 9.29 -17.24
CA GLY A 3 10.27 10.16 -16.08
C GLY A 3 9.25 10.40 -14.98
N ARG A 4 8.10 9.73 -15.00
CA ARG A 4 6.92 10.06 -14.19
C ARG A 4 6.53 8.97 -13.19
N SER A 5 7.02 7.73 -13.30
CA SER A 5 6.88 6.70 -12.25
C SER A 5 7.60 7.12 -10.96
N ARG A 6 8.74 7.83 -11.09
CA ARG A 6 9.49 8.47 -10.01
C ARG A 6 8.65 9.39 -9.12
N LEU A 7 7.57 9.99 -9.63
CA LEU A 7 6.75 10.91 -8.84
C LEU A 7 5.87 10.18 -7.82
N PHE A 8 5.40 8.98 -8.13
CA PHE A 8 4.38 8.29 -7.33
C PHE A 8 4.96 7.77 -6.01
N SER A 9 6.04 6.99 -6.08
CA SER A 9 6.71 6.42 -4.90
C SER A 9 7.43 7.49 -4.07
N VAL A 10 8.19 8.39 -4.69
CA VAL A 10 9.08 9.32 -3.98
C VAL A 10 8.33 10.48 -3.30
N LYS A 11 7.24 11.01 -3.88
CA LYS A 11 6.55 12.18 -3.29
C LYS A 11 5.59 11.83 -2.15
N MET A 12 4.99 10.63 -2.17
CA MET A 12 4.02 10.23 -1.15
C MET A 12 4.68 9.54 0.06
N LEU A 13 5.90 9.02 -0.12
CA LEU A 13 6.69 8.31 0.89
C LEU A 13 6.76 9.00 2.27
N PRO A 14 7.09 10.31 2.38
CA PRO A 14 7.27 10.95 3.69
C PRO A 14 5.98 11.00 4.50
N TYR A 15 4.82 11.09 3.82
CA TYR A 15 3.51 11.12 4.45
C TYR A 15 3.13 9.74 5.00
N TYR A 16 3.44 8.67 4.25
CA TYR A 16 3.24 7.28 4.71
C TYR A 16 4.11 6.95 5.93
N ARG A 17 5.35 7.45 6.00
CA ARG A 17 6.26 7.25 7.15
C ARG A 17 5.72 7.82 8.46
N LEU A 18 5.14 9.02 8.42
CA LEU A 18 4.66 9.73 9.61
C LEU A 18 3.40 9.09 10.21
N VAL A 19 2.48 8.63 9.36
CA VAL A 19 1.14 8.22 9.78
C VAL A 19 1.08 6.76 10.25
N ARG A 20 1.89 5.85 9.68
CA ARG A 20 1.85 4.41 10.04
C ARG A 20 2.72 4.02 11.23
N ALA A 21 3.72 4.84 11.56
CA ALA A 21 4.47 4.71 12.81
C ALA A 21 3.54 4.86 14.05
N VAL A 22 2.34 5.41 13.87
CA VAL A 22 1.30 5.49 14.89
C VAL A 22 0.33 4.31 14.70
N ALA A 23 0.70 3.13 15.20
CA ALA A 23 -0.29 2.08 15.42
C ALA A 23 -1.32 2.63 16.43
N PHE A 24 -2.58 2.78 16.00
CA PHE A 24 -3.63 3.29 16.88
C PHE A 24 -3.72 2.39 18.12
N PRO A 25 -3.48 2.91 19.34
CA PRO A 25 -3.51 2.08 20.53
C PRO A 25 -4.89 1.43 20.71
N SER A 26 -4.93 0.30 21.43
CA SER A 26 -6.21 -0.31 21.82
C SER A 26 -7.06 0.69 22.62
N THR A 27 -8.39 0.53 22.63
CA THR A 27 -9.28 1.44 23.36
C THR A 27 -8.86 1.59 24.83
N LEU A 28 -8.48 0.49 25.48
CA LEU A 28 -7.97 0.51 26.85
C LEU A 28 -6.70 1.36 26.97
N ARG A 29 -5.73 1.19 26.06
CA ARG A 29 -4.52 2.02 26.03
C ARG A 29 -4.84 3.50 25.82
N ILE A 30 -5.79 3.83 24.93
CA ILE A 30 -6.22 5.22 24.71
C ILE A 30 -6.84 5.80 25.98
N ILE A 31 -7.69 5.06 26.70
CA ILE A 31 -8.30 5.53 27.96
C ILE A 31 -7.22 5.75 29.03
N ILE A 32 -6.27 4.82 29.17
CA ILE A 32 -5.14 4.97 30.11
C ILE A 32 -4.30 6.19 29.75
N LEU A 33 -3.95 6.36 28.48
CA LEU A 33 -3.20 7.54 28.01
C LEU A 33 -4.00 8.82 28.23
N LEU A 34 -5.29 8.82 27.93
CA LEU A 34 -6.17 9.96 28.15
C LEU A 34 -6.19 10.33 29.62
N PHE A 35 -6.44 9.39 30.53
CA PHE A 35 -6.36 9.62 31.98
C PHE A 35 -5.00 10.16 32.39
N THR A 36 -3.92 9.51 31.96
CA THR A 36 -2.55 9.88 32.33
C THR A 36 -2.22 11.30 31.88
N PHE A 37 -2.42 11.63 30.60
CA PHE A 37 -2.10 12.96 30.08
C PHE A 37 -3.01 14.03 30.69
N THR A 38 -4.30 13.76 30.83
CA THR A 38 -5.26 14.74 31.36
C THR A 38 -5.13 14.98 32.85
N VAL A 39 -4.59 14.05 33.64
CA VAL A 39 -4.34 14.26 35.07
C VAL A 39 -2.91 14.74 35.32
N VAL A 40 -1.91 14.01 34.82
CA VAL A 40 -0.50 14.30 35.08
C VAL A 40 -0.05 15.58 34.37
N GLY A 41 -0.51 15.83 33.15
CA GLY A 41 -0.10 17.00 32.38
C GLY A 41 -0.48 18.32 33.07
N PRO A 42 -1.76 18.55 33.41
CA PRO A 42 -2.18 19.70 34.21
C PRO A 42 -1.53 19.74 35.59
N ALA A 43 -1.36 18.61 36.27
CA ALA A 43 -0.63 18.58 37.54
C ALA A 43 0.79 19.16 37.40
N LEU A 44 1.52 18.79 36.34
CA LEU A 44 2.83 19.34 36.02
C LEU A 44 2.76 20.82 35.63
N ALA A 45 1.79 21.21 34.80
CA ALA A 45 1.61 22.60 34.39
C ALA A 45 1.39 23.54 35.59
N PHE A 46 0.61 23.11 36.59
CA PHE A 46 0.41 23.86 37.83
C PHE A 46 1.61 23.76 38.78
N ALA A 47 2.32 22.62 38.81
CA ALA A 47 3.54 22.46 39.60
C ALA A 47 4.63 23.46 39.18
N PHE A 48 4.73 23.80 37.89
CA PHE A 48 5.67 24.81 37.41
C PHE A 48 5.48 26.19 38.05
N LEU A 49 4.30 26.52 38.60
CA LEU A 49 4.02 27.80 39.22
C LEU A 49 4.71 27.99 40.58
N SER A 50 4.79 26.93 41.40
CA SER A 50 5.21 27.07 42.81
C SER A 50 6.01 25.89 43.36
N MET A 51 6.24 24.86 42.54
CA MET A 51 6.89 23.59 42.93
C MET A 51 6.28 22.97 44.20
N ASN A 52 4.96 23.11 44.38
CA ASN A 52 4.23 22.65 45.55
C ASN A 52 3.29 21.47 45.20
N ILE A 53 3.34 20.40 46.00
CA ILE A 53 2.49 19.21 45.83
C ILE A 53 0.99 19.54 45.84
N ASN A 54 0.54 20.48 46.67
CA ASN A 54 -0.87 20.88 46.73
C ASN A 54 -1.33 21.56 45.43
N THR A 55 -0.46 22.36 44.81
CA THR A 55 -0.76 22.96 43.49
C THR A 55 -0.76 21.93 42.38
N ALA A 56 0.10 20.92 42.46
CA ALA A 56 0.08 19.79 41.53
C ALA A 56 -1.19 18.95 41.68
N LEU A 57 -1.62 18.66 42.92
CA LEU A 57 -2.88 17.95 43.18
C LEU A 57 -4.10 18.74 42.68
N TYR A 58 -4.12 20.06 42.90
CA TYR A 58 -5.16 20.93 42.34
C TYR A 58 -5.17 20.90 40.81
N GLY A 59 -3.99 20.95 40.17
CA GLY A 59 -3.85 20.78 38.72
C GLY A 59 -4.34 19.42 38.23
N GLY A 60 -4.07 18.34 38.97
CA GLY A 60 -4.58 17.01 38.65
C GLY A 60 -6.11 16.92 38.73
N LEU A 61 -6.72 17.52 39.75
CA LEU A 61 -8.18 17.61 39.88
C LEU A 61 -8.80 18.48 38.77
N PHE A 62 -8.18 19.62 38.46
CA PHE A 62 -8.54 20.47 37.32
C PHE A 62 -8.54 19.64 36.03
N GLY A 63 -7.48 18.88 35.80
CA GLY A 63 -7.32 18.04 34.62
C GLY A 63 -8.34 16.92 34.50
N LEU A 64 -8.64 16.22 35.60
CA LEU A 64 -9.67 15.19 35.67
C LEU A 64 -11.05 15.74 35.33
N THR A 65 -11.43 16.87 35.93
CA THR A 65 -12.78 17.43 35.79
C THR A 65 -12.98 18.15 34.45
N ILE A 66 -11.96 18.82 33.92
CA ILE A 66 -12.09 19.68 32.73
C ILE A 66 -11.68 18.98 31.44
N PHE A 67 -10.77 17.99 31.48
CA PHE A 67 -10.37 17.27 30.28
C PHE A 67 -10.87 15.84 30.27
N PHE A 68 -10.57 15.03 31.29
CA PHE A 68 -10.88 13.59 31.27
C PHE A 68 -12.38 13.31 31.19
N LEU A 69 -13.16 13.81 32.15
CA LEU A 69 -14.61 13.57 32.20
C LEU A 69 -15.34 14.08 30.95
N PRO A 70 -15.07 15.32 30.47
CA PRO A 70 -15.68 15.82 29.23
C PRO A 70 -15.32 14.99 28.00
N SER A 71 -14.07 14.55 27.86
CA SER A 71 -13.68 13.67 26.76
C SER A 71 -14.47 12.36 26.77
N ILE A 72 -14.52 11.65 27.89
CA ILE A 72 -15.24 10.37 27.99
C ILE A 72 -16.73 10.56 27.69
N LEU A 73 -17.39 11.52 28.33
CA LEU A 73 -18.83 11.73 28.18
C LEU A 73 -19.19 12.22 26.77
N ALA A 74 -18.43 13.18 26.23
CA ALA A 74 -18.66 13.69 24.88
C ALA A 74 -18.42 12.62 23.81
N ASP A 75 -17.39 11.79 23.97
CA ASP A 75 -17.06 10.76 22.97
C ASP A 75 -18.03 9.58 23.01
N LEU A 76 -18.52 9.19 24.20
CA LEU A 76 -19.61 8.22 24.33
C LEU A 76 -20.88 8.72 23.66
N PHE A 77 -21.32 9.94 23.99
CA PHE A 77 -22.49 10.56 23.36
C PHE A 77 -22.32 10.65 21.85
N SER A 78 -21.16 11.13 21.39
CA SER A 78 -20.91 11.34 19.96
C SER A 78 -20.84 10.03 19.19
N ALA A 79 -20.16 9.01 19.71
CA ALA A 79 -20.03 7.71 19.03
C ALA A 79 -21.38 7.00 18.87
N TYR A 80 -22.23 7.04 19.89
CA TYR A 80 -23.50 6.28 19.90
C TYR A 80 -24.70 7.06 19.36
N ILE A 81 -24.65 8.41 19.35
CA ILE A 81 -25.78 9.25 18.94
C ILE A 81 -25.42 10.06 17.68
N LEU A 82 -24.44 10.95 17.75
CA LEU A 82 -24.14 11.89 16.65
C LEU A 82 -23.54 11.19 15.42
N LEU A 83 -22.65 10.23 15.65
CA LEU A 83 -21.81 9.57 14.65
C LEU A 83 -22.17 8.09 14.48
N ARG A 84 -23.33 7.65 14.97
CA ARG A 84 -23.80 6.27 14.81
C ARG A 84 -23.76 5.86 13.34
N TYR A 85 -23.06 4.78 13.00
CA TYR A 85 -22.82 4.33 11.61
C TYR A 85 -21.90 5.23 10.75
N ASP A 86 -21.08 6.08 11.36
CA ASP A 86 -19.95 6.69 10.66
C ASP A 86 -18.86 5.62 10.44
N SER A 87 -18.33 5.53 9.21
CA SER A 87 -17.34 4.51 8.84
C SER A 87 -15.97 4.76 9.48
N LEU A 88 -15.70 6.00 9.87
CA LEU A 88 -14.44 6.39 10.49
C LEU A 88 -14.60 6.61 12.00
N PHE A 89 -15.58 7.36 12.46
CA PHE A 89 -15.67 7.77 13.87
C PHE A 89 -16.57 6.86 14.73
N TYR A 90 -16.02 5.72 15.16
CA TYR A 90 -16.54 4.95 16.30
C TYR A 90 -15.78 5.30 17.58
N LEU A 91 -16.28 4.84 18.74
CA LEU A 91 -15.82 5.24 20.08
C LEU A 91 -14.30 5.32 20.23
N ARG A 92 -13.56 4.29 19.77
CA ARG A 92 -12.08 4.27 19.86
C ARG A 92 -11.44 5.48 19.19
N ARG A 93 -11.93 5.89 18.02
CA ARG A 93 -11.39 7.03 17.27
C ARG A 93 -11.90 8.37 17.77
N CYS A 94 -13.08 8.41 18.36
CA CYS A 94 -13.52 9.59 19.09
C CYS A 94 -12.57 9.87 20.27
N LEU A 95 -12.32 8.83 21.09
CA LEU A 95 -11.37 8.89 22.20
C LEU A 95 -9.95 9.24 21.73
N ALA A 96 -9.49 8.72 20.60
CA ALA A 96 -8.19 9.07 20.04
C ALA A 96 -8.11 10.56 19.64
N LEU A 97 -9.16 11.10 19.01
CA LEU A 97 -9.22 12.51 18.61
C LEU A 97 -9.27 13.42 19.85
N SER A 98 -10.02 13.04 20.88
CA SER A 98 -10.08 13.77 22.14
C SER A 98 -8.76 13.70 22.91
N LEU A 99 -8.08 12.55 22.94
CA LEU A 99 -6.72 12.41 23.46
C LEU A 99 -5.76 13.37 22.77
N PHE A 100 -5.75 13.38 21.43
CA PHE A 100 -4.91 14.29 20.65
C PHE A 100 -5.25 15.77 20.94
N SER A 101 -6.54 16.09 21.03
CA SER A 101 -7.02 17.44 21.39
C SER A 101 -6.52 17.86 22.78
N CYS A 102 -6.62 16.98 23.77
CA CYS A 102 -6.15 17.21 25.14
C CYS A 102 -4.63 17.38 25.20
N ILE A 103 -3.85 16.55 24.48
CA ILE A 103 -2.38 16.70 24.45
C ILE A 103 -1.99 18.08 23.95
N LEU A 104 -2.58 18.56 22.85
CA LEU A 104 -2.31 19.91 22.33
C LEU A 104 -2.74 21.00 23.32
N TRP A 105 -3.91 20.85 23.92
CA TRP A 105 -4.44 21.81 24.90
C TRP A 105 -3.51 21.92 26.13
N ILE A 106 -3.11 20.77 26.66
CA ILE A 106 -2.27 20.66 27.85
C ILE A 106 -0.83 21.10 27.56
N LEU A 107 -0.33 20.89 26.34
CA LEU A 107 0.97 21.41 25.92
C LEU A 107 0.98 22.95 26.01
N ILE A 108 -0.04 23.62 25.47
CA ILE A 108 -0.18 25.08 25.54
C ILE A 108 -0.33 25.54 26.99
N LEU A 109 -1.12 24.82 27.80
CA LEU A 109 -1.28 25.10 29.23
C LEU A 109 0.08 24.99 29.96
N SER A 110 0.86 23.95 29.67
CA SER A 110 2.18 23.72 30.28
C SER A 110 3.18 24.81 29.90
N ILE A 111 3.19 25.23 28.63
CA ILE A 111 3.99 26.37 28.17
C ILE A 111 3.58 27.65 28.92
N GLY A 112 2.28 27.88 29.09
CA GLY A 112 1.77 29.02 29.87
C GLY A 112 2.22 29.00 31.33
N GLY A 113 2.24 27.82 31.97
CA GLY A 113 2.74 27.64 33.33
C GLY A 113 4.24 27.94 33.46
N LEU A 114 5.05 27.48 32.50
CA LEU A 114 6.48 27.80 32.45
C LEU A 114 6.73 29.29 32.22
N LEU A 115 6.02 29.90 31.27
CA LEU A 115 6.20 31.31 30.91
C LEU A 115 5.72 32.26 32.01
N LYS A 116 4.75 31.85 32.84
CA LYS A 116 4.25 32.67 33.95
C LYS A 116 5.36 33.11 34.92
N ASN A 117 6.38 32.28 35.11
CA ASN A 117 7.52 32.60 35.99
C ASN A 117 8.43 33.71 35.42
N TYR A 118 8.36 33.95 34.10
CA TYR A 118 9.21 34.93 33.41
C TYR A 118 8.42 36.15 32.92
N LEU A 119 7.11 36.01 32.69
CA LEU A 119 6.23 37.04 32.15
C LEU A 119 5.12 37.35 33.17
N THR A 120 5.20 38.53 33.79
CA THR A 120 4.25 38.97 34.83
C THR A 120 2.81 39.06 34.33
N ASN A 121 2.64 39.34 33.04
CA ASN A 121 1.35 39.65 32.41
C ASN A 121 0.49 38.42 32.08
N ILE A 122 1.04 37.20 32.19
CA ILE A 122 0.26 35.99 31.93
C ILE A 122 -0.64 35.69 33.14
N ILE A 123 -1.92 35.44 32.91
CA ILE A 123 -2.89 35.01 33.94
C ILE A 123 -3.03 33.50 33.83
N PHE A 124 -2.29 32.77 34.66
CA PHE A 124 -2.32 31.31 34.69
C PHE A 124 -3.37 30.81 35.70
N PRO A 125 -4.13 29.74 35.39
CA PRO A 125 -4.15 28.95 34.15
C PRO A 125 -5.12 29.50 33.07
N GLU A 126 -5.86 30.58 33.37
CA GLU A 126 -6.99 31.10 32.58
C GLU A 126 -6.64 31.42 31.12
N GLN A 127 -5.66 32.30 30.90
CA GLN A 127 -5.29 32.74 29.55
C GLN A 127 -4.76 31.59 28.68
N PRO A 128 -3.77 30.77 29.12
CA PRO A 128 -3.31 29.62 28.34
C PRO A 128 -4.41 28.61 28.03
N PHE A 129 -5.34 28.38 28.98
CA PHE A 129 -6.46 27.48 28.79
C PHE A 129 -7.40 27.95 27.67
N TYR A 130 -7.83 29.22 27.70
CA TYR A 130 -8.71 29.75 26.65
C TYR A 130 -7.99 29.98 25.32
N PHE A 131 -6.71 30.35 25.34
CA PHE A 131 -5.90 30.52 24.15
C PHE A 131 -5.79 29.22 23.35
N ALA A 132 -5.61 28.09 24.05
CA ALA A 132 -5.51 26.78 23.41
C ALA A 132 -6.75 26.38 22.59
N LEU A 133 -7.94 26.92 22.87
CA LEU A 133 -9.14 26.69 22.06
C LEU A 133 -8.95 27.15 20.60
N PHE A 134 -8.21 28.23 20.38
CA PHE A 134 -7.87 28.77 19.05
C PHE A 134 -6.87 27.89 18.28
N THR A 135 -6.30 26.86 18.91
CA THR A 135 -5.50 25.83 18.24
C THR A 135 -6.27 24.51 18.13
N VAL A 136 -6.91 24.07 19.21
CA VAL A 136 -7.58 22.76 19.27
C VAL A 136 -8.81 22.70 18.37
N VAL A 137 -9.66 23.72 18.39
CA VAL A 137 -10.93 23.70 17.65
C VAL A 137 -10.74 23.75 16.13
N PRO A 138 -9.83 24.57 15.56
CA PRO A 138 -9.57 24.53 14.12
C PRO A 138 -9.07 23.16 13.63
N ILE A 139 -8.21 22.49 14.40
CA ILE A 139 -7.71 21.16 14.03
C ILE A 139 -8.82 20.12 14.10
N ARG A 140 -9.65 20.15 15.16
CA ARG A 140 -10.85 19.30 15.26
C ARG A 140 -11.82 19.56 14.10
N ALA A 141 -12.05 20.82 13.75
CA ALA A 141 -12.92 21.19 12.64
C ALA A 141 -12.42 20.61 11.31
N LEU A 142 -11.13 20.76 11.01
CA LEU A 142 -10.53 20.21 9.79
C LEU A 142 -10.65 18.68 9.73
N ALA A 143 -10.32 17.99 10.82
CA ALA A 143 -10.40 16.53 10.90
C ALA A 143 -11.84 16.04 10.71
N ILE A 144 -12.81 16.57 11.47
CA ILE A 144 -14.19 16.07 11.47
C ILE A 144 -14.92 16.45 10.17
N LEU A 145 -14.75 17.67 9.66
CA LEU A 145 -15.45 18.11 8.45
C LEU A 145 -14.98 17.35 7.20
N SER A 146 -13.69 17.01 7.12
CA SER A 146 -13.11 16.24 6.01
C SER A 146 -13.43 14.74 6.12
N MET A 147 -13.25 14.13 7.29
CA MET A 147 -13.26 12.68 7.45
C MET A 147 -14.66 12.11 7.68
N SER A 148 -15.53 12.73 8.48
CA SER A 148 -16.83 12.13 8.85
C SER A 148 -17.80 12.08 7.66
N SER A 149 -18.60 11.02 7.56
CA SER A 149 -19.66 10.87 6.55
C SER A 149 -20.98 11.53 6.95
N LYS A 150 -21.12 12.00 8.19
CA LYS A 150 -22.36 12.58 8.70
C LYS A 150 -22.71 13.94 8.10
N GLY A 151 -23.99 14.30 8.26
CA GLY A 151 -24.50 15.62 7.92
C GLY A 151 -23.79 16.73 8.70
N ILE A 152 -23.79 17.94 8.14
CA ILE A 152 -23.04 19.09 8.69
C ILE A 152 -23.44 19.42 10.14
N PHE A 153 -24.71 19.21 10.50
CA PHE A 153 -25.20 19.44 11.86
C PHE A 153 -24.50 18.55 12.90
N ASN A 154 -24.49 17.24 12.70
CA ASN A 154 -23.83 16.30 13.62
C ASN A 154 -22.32 16.53 13.69
N LYS A 155 -21.70 16.90 12.55
CA LYS A 155 -20.28 17.27 12.50
C LYS A 155 -19.98 18.48 13.38
N ILE A 156 -20.75 19.56 13.23
CA ILE A 156 -20.58 20.78 14.02
C ILE A 156 -20.78 20.47 15.50
N LEU A 157 -21.84 19.75 15.88
CA LEU A 157 -22.04 19.35 17.28
C LEU A 157 -20.83 18.59 17.84
N TYR A 158 -20.29 17.62 17.11
CA TYR A 158 -19.15 16.83 17.57
C TYR A 158 -17.83 17.63 17.66
N ILE A 159 -17.62 18.60 16.76
CA ILE A 159 -16.45 19.50 16.81
C ILE A 159 -16.40 20.23 18.17
N PHE A 160 -17.55 20.75 18.60
CA PHE A 160 -17.65 21.64 19.77
C PHE A 160 -17.99 20.92 21.08
N LEU A 161 -18.55 19.71 21.06
CA LEU A 161 -19.08 19.07 22.27
C LEU A 161 -18.05 18.99 23.40
N GLN A 162 -16.88 18.39 23.15
CA GLN A 162 -15.83 18.30 24.17
C GLN A 162 -15.27 19.70 24.55
N PRO A 163 -14.80 20.55 23.62
CA PRO A 163 -14.25 21.87 23.97
C PRO A 163 -15.22 22.78 24.74
N VAL A 164 -16.50 22.79 24.36
CA VAL A 164 -17.52 23.62 25.03
C VAL A 164 -17.82 23.08 26.42
N VAL A 165 -18.02 21.76 26.59
CA VAL A 165 -18.24 21.18 27.93
C VAL A 165 -17.02 21.42 28.84
N SER A 166 -15.81 21.28 28.32
CA SER A 166 -14.56 21.58 29.04
C SER A 166 -14.51 23.06 29.45
N THR A 167 -14.88 23.97 28.55
CA THR A 167 -14.92 25.41 28.81
C THR A 167 -15.95 25.77 29.88
N LEU A 168 -17.14 25.16 29.84
CA LEU A 168 -18.18 25.40 30.86
C LEU A 168 -17.75 24.87 32.23
N LEU A 169 -17.21 23.65 32.31
CA LEU A 169 -16.71 23.09 33.57
C LEU A 169 -15.49 23.82 34.13
N SER A 170 -14.73 24.52 33.27
CA SER A 170 -13.62 25.35 33.74
C SER A 170 -14.06 26.43 34.73
N THR A 171 -15.32 26.88 34.67
CA THR A 171 -15.86 27.90 35.59
C THR A 171 -15.96 27.43 37.05
N LEU A 172 -15.86 26.12 37.30
CA LEU A 172 -15.77 25.57 38.66
C LEU A 172 -14.40 25.83 39.31
N PHE A 173 -13.38 26.09 38.50
CA PHE A 173 -12.00 26.32 38.93
C PHE A 173 -11.51 27.74 38.60
N LEU A 174 -12.06 28.35 37.56
CA LEU A 174 -11.65 29.64 37.01
C LEU A 174 -12.79 30.64 37.13
N THR A 175 -12.45 31.87 37.49
CA THR A 175 -13.37 33.02 37.41
C THR A 175 -13.04 33.81 36.13
N PRO A 176 -13.71 33.53 35.00
CA PRO A 176 -13.35 34.14 33.72
C PRO A 176 -13.52 35.65 33.77
N ARG A 177 -12.44 36.39 33.47
CA ARG A 177 -12.46 37.85 33.42
C ARG A 177 -13.16 38.37 32.17
N THR A 178 -13.01 37.61 31.08
CA THR A 178 -13.65 37.86 29.81
C THR A 178 -14.91 36.99 29.70
N PRO A 179 -16.09 37.56 29.39
CA PRO A 179 -17.29 36.78 29.15
C PRO A 179 -17.06 35.66 28.12
N LEU A 180 -17.43 34.42 28.45
CA LEU A 180 -17.10 33.24 27.65
C LEU A 180 -17.59 33.34 26.19
N PHE A 181 -18.69 34.06 25.92
CA PHE A 181 -19.18 34.26 24.55
C PHE A 181 -18.21 35.07 23.67
N ILE A 182 -17.43 35.99 24.25
CA ILE A 182 -16.38 36.76 23.56
C ILE A 182 -15.23 35.85 23.12
N ILE A 183 -15.05 34.71 23.77
CA ILE A 183 -14.05 33.70 23.39
C ILE A 183 -14.66 32.68 22.42
N LEU A 184 -15.80 32.10 22.77
CA LEU A 184 -16.42 30.99 22.04
C LEU A 184 -16.91 31.38 20.64
N ILE A 185 -17.44 32.59 20.45
CA ILE A 185 -17.90 33.06 19.13
C ILE A 185 -16.72 33.19 18.16
N PRO A 186 -15.64 33.93 18.47
CA PRO A 186 -14.46 34.00 17.60
C PRO A 186 -13.78 32.65 17.37
N VAL A 187 -13.65 31.79 18.38
CA VAL A 187 -13.15 30.42 18.19
C VAL A 187 -13.99 29.68 17.15
N THR A 188 -15.32 29.77 17.26
CA THR A 188 -16.24 29.12 16.32
C THR A 188 -16.07 29.65 14.90
N VAL A 189 -16.07 30.98 14.73
CA VAL A 189 -15.95 31.63 13.41
C VAL A 189 -14.61 31.33 12.76
N THR A 190 -13.51 31.51 13.50
CA THR A 190 -12.13 31.29 12.99
C THR A 190 -11.82 29.83 12.72
N SER A 191 -12.51 28.90 13.39
CA SER A 191 -12.36 27.46 13.13
C SER A 191 -13.21 26.98 11.95
N LEU A 192 -14.49 27.35 11.90
CA LEU A 192 -15.43 26.81 10.92
C LEU A 192 -15.32 27.49 9.56
N LEU A 193 -15.34 28.82 9.50
CA LEU A 193 -15.46 29.53 8.23
C LEU A 193 -14.25 29.26 7.31
N PRO A 194 -12.99 29.41 7.75
CA PRO A 194 -11.84 29.11 6.91
C PRO A 194 -11.77 27.64 6.50
N THR A 195 -12.10 26.73 7.41
CA THR A 195 -12.08 25.28 7.13
C THR A 195 -13.13 24.90 6.09
N ILE A 196 -14.36 25.41 6.20
CA ILE A 196 -15.43 25.17 5.23
C ILE A 196 -15.04 25.74 3.87
N LEU A 197 -14.47 26.95 3.82
CA LEU A 197 -14.00 27.56 2.57
C LEU A 197 -12.88 26.73 1.92
N LEU A 198 -11.90 26.26 2.70
CA LEU A 198 -10.84 25.37 2.23
C LEU A 198 -11.41 24.07 1.66
N LEU A 199 -12.31 23.41 2.39
CA LEU A 199 -12.91 22.16 1.95
C LEU A 199 -13.78 22.34 0.70
N LYS A 200 -14.52 23.45 0.59
CA LYS A 200 -15.25 23.81 -0.64
C LYS A 200 -14.30 24.04 -1.82
N LEU A 201 -13.16 24.70 -1.59
CA LEU A 201 -12.15 24.92 -2.61
C LEU A 201 -11.54 23.61 -3.11
N ILE A 202 -11.20 22.69 -2.18
CA ILE A 202 -10.71 21.35 -2.49
C ILE A 202 -11.75 20.57 -3.30
N GLU A 203 -12.99 20.57 -2.82
CA GLU A 203 -14.10 19.85 -3.44
C GLU A 203 -14.39 20.35 -4.86
N SER A 204 -14.45 21.67 -5.05
CA SER A 204 -14.69 22.30 -6.35
C SER A 204 -13.55 22.04 -7.33
N ARG A 205 -12.29 22.32 -6.92
CA ARG A 205 -11.13 22.10 -7.80
C ARG A 205 -10.97 20.63 -8.16
N GLY A 206 -11.14 19.74 -7.19
CA GLY A 206 -10.98 18.33 -7.44
C GLY A 206 -12.08 17.72 -8.29
N LYS A 207 -13.36 18.06 -8.06
CA LYS A 207 -14.43 17.59 -8.96
C LYS A 207 -14.19 17.98 -10.41
N CYS A 208 -13.66 19.19 -10.67
CA CYS A 208 -13.28 19.60 -12.02
C CYS A 208 -12.10 18.80 -12.59
N SER A 209 -11.16 18.35 -11.76
CA SER A 209 -9.95 17.63 -12.21
C SER A 209 -10.14 16.12 -12.35
N ILE A 210 -10.83 15.47 -11.41
CA ILE A 210 -10.96 14.01 -11.31
C ILE A 210 -12.39 13.49 -11.54
N GLY A 211 -13.37 14.38 -11.73
CA GLY A 211 -14.78 14.01 -12.01
C GLY A 211 -15.58 13.51 -10.81
N VAL A 212 -14.92 13.23 -9.68
CA VAL A 212 -15.52 12.69 -8.45
C VAL A 212 -15.14 13.52 -7.22
N SER A 213 -15.83 13.32 -6.10
CA SER A 213 -15.59 14.07 -4.86
C SER A 213 -14.25 13.68 -4.21
N PRO A 214 -13.30 14.62 -4.10
CA PRO A 214 -12.04 14.40 -3.39
C PRO A 214 -12.18 13.98 -1.94
N LEU A 215 -13.12 14.60 -1.22
CA LEU A 215 -13.32 14.34 0.19
C LEU A 215 -13.91 12.95 0.41
N GLN A 216 -14.74 12.49 -0.54
CA GLN A 216 -15.23 11.12 -0.52
C GLN A 216 -14.13 10.11 -0.82
N ILE A 217 -13.28 10.35 -1.82
CA ILE A 217 -12.11 9.51 -2.10
C ILE A 217 -11.17 9.47 -0.89
N PHE A 218 -10.87 10.62 -0.30
CA PHE A 218 -10.02 10.70 0.89
C PHE A 218 -10.60 9.91 2.06
N ARG A 219 -11.92 10.03 2.29
CA ARG A 219 -12.61 9.21 3.31
C ARG A 219 -12.51 7.73 2.99
N ALA A 220 -12.78 7.34 1.74
CA ALA A 220 -12.74 5.95 1.31
C ALA A 220 -11.34 5.35 1.47
N PHE A 221 -10.31 6.10 1.08
CA PHE A 221 -8.91 5.78 1.33
C PHE A 221 -8.63 5.60 2.83
N LEU A 222 -9.11 6.50 3.70
CA LEU A 222 -8.92 6.36 5.14
C LEU A 222 -9.66 5.15 5.73
N VAL A 223 -10.83 4.81 5.21
CA VAL A 223 -11.57 3.61 5.62
C VAL A 223 -10.76 2.37 5.26
N ASP A 224 -10.26 2.28 4.03
CA ASP A 224 -9.39 1.18 3.61
C ASP A 224 -8.08 1.14 4.42
N TRP A 225 -7.38 2.26 4.48
CA TRP A 225 -6.10 2.38 5.17
C TRP A 225 -6.17 2.00 6.66
N LEU A 226 -7.26 2.34 7.34
CA LEU A 226 -7.39 2.14 8.78
C LEU A 226 -8.22 0.91 9.18
N ASN A 227 -9.10 0.39 8.31
CA ASN A 227 -9.95 -0.77 8.59
C ASN A 227 -9.66 -1.98 7.69
N GLY A 228 -8.91 -1.83 6.60
CA GLY A 228 -8.74 -2.84 5.54
C GLY A 228 -10.00 -3.03 4.68
N ASP A 229 -10.93 -2.07 4.70
CA ASP A 229 -12.18 -2.10 3.93
C ASP A 229 -12.05 -1.24 2.67
N ASN A 230 -11.82 -1.92 1.55
CA ASN A 230 -11.57 -1.31 0.25
C ASN A 230 -12.83 -1.03 -0.58
N GLU A 231 -14.02 -1.49 -0.17
CA GLU A 231 -15.22 -1.51 -1.02
C GLU A 231 -15.64 -0.09 -1.45
N MET A 232 -15.60 0.85 -0.51
CA MET A 232 -15.91 2.26 -0.82
C MET A 232 -14.89 2.86 -1.78
N PHE A 233 -13.61 2.51 -1.63
CA PHE A 233 -12.53 3.07 -2.43
C PHE A 233 -12.56 2.51 -3.84
N GLU A 234 -12.70 1.19 -3.99
CA GLU A 234 -12.81 0.52 -5.28
C GLU A 234 -14.03 0.99 -6.08
N ARG A 235 -15.17 1.31 -5.45
CA ARG A 235 -16.31 1.91 -6.17
C ARG A 235 -15.99 3.24 -6.82
N TYR A 236 -15.14 4.07 -6.20
CA TYR A 236 -14.66 5.29 -6.84
C TYR A 236 -13.65 5.01 -7.95
N LEU A 237 -12.76 4.03 -7.76
CA LEU A 237 -11.83 3.61 -8.81
C LEU A 237 -12.56 3.04 -10.03
N GLU A 238 -13.63 2.26 -9.84
CA GLU A 238 -14.50 1.74 -10.92
C GLU A 238 -15.15 2.86 -11.77
N GLY A 239 -15.49 3.98 -11.14
CA GLY A 239 -16.02 5.15 -11.82
C GLY A 239 -14.95 5.96 -12.59
N MET A 240 -13.68 5.86 -12.17
CA MET A 240 -12.55 6.54 -12.82
C MET A 240 -11.77 5.64 -13.80
N GLY A 241 -11.96 4.32 -13.70
CA GLY A 241 -11.28 3.33 -14.50
C GLY A 241 -11.72 3.35 -15.95
N ILE A 242 -10.80 2.96 -16.82
CA ILE A 242 -11.03 2.81 -18.26
C ILE A 242 -11.14 1.33 -18.61
N ASP A 243 -11.86 1.04 -19.69
CA ASP A 243 -11.92 -0.32 -20.23
C ASP A 243 -10.54 -0.70 -20.79
N ASP A 244 -10.12 -1.92 -20.47
CA ASP A 244 -8.79 -2.44 -20.75
C ASP A 244 -8.84 -3.94 -21.07
N LYS A 245 -7.76 -4.45 -21.67
CA LYS A 245 -7.65 -5.84 -22.13
C LYS A 245 -6.43 -6.50 -21.54
N VAL A 246 -6.67 -7.53 -20.74
CA VAL A 246 -5.61 -8.35 -20.17
C VAL A 246 -5.48 -9.65 -20.95
N ASN A 247 -4.32 -9.88 -21.54
CA ASN A 247 -3.93 -11.15 -22.14
C ASN A 247 -3.38 -12.08 -21.05
N LEU A 248 -3.94 -13.28 -20.96
CA LEU A 248 -3.56 -14.31 -20.02
C LEU A 248 -3.05 -15.52 -20.80
N THR A 249 -1.84 -15.98 -20.49
CA THR A 249 -1.31 -17.26 -20.99
C THR A 249 -1.12 -18.22 -19.83
N THR A 250 -1.67 -19.42 -19.95
CA THR A 250 -1.48 -20.51 -18.98
C THR A 250 -0.58 -21.60 -19.57
N LEU A 251 0.33 -22.13 -18.74
CA LEU A 251 1.09 -23.35 -19.01
C LEU A 251 0.72 -24.37 -17.93
N GLN A 252 -0.03 -25.39 -18.34
CA GLN A 252 -0.64 -26.37 -17.45
C GLN A 252 0.13 -27.68 -17.57
N PHE A 253 0.77 -28.11 -16.48
CA PHE A 253 1.59 -29.31 -16.47
C PHE A 253 0.87 -30.45 -15.76
N ARG A 254 0.71 -31.57 -16.46
CA ARG A 254 -0.01 -32.76 -15.99
C ARG A 254 0.95 -33.93 -15.88
N SER A 255 0.91 -34.68 -14.77
CA SER A 255 1.69 -35.92 -14.65
C SER A 255 1.21 -36.94 -15.66
N LYS A 256 2.14 -37.58 -16.39
CA LYS A 256 1.80 -38.73 -17.26
C LYS A 256 1.43 -39.97 -16.45
N GLY A 257 1.94 -40.09 -15.23
CA GLY A 257 1.67 -41.23 -14.35
C GLY A 257 0.28 -41.18 -13.74
N SER A 258 -0.10 -40.04 -13.16
CA SER A 258 -1.38 -39.90 -12.44
C SER A 258 -2.51 -39.26 -13.27
N GLY A 259 -2.18 -38.58 -14.37
CA GLY A 259 -3.15 -37.78 -15.13
C GLY A 259 -3.64 -36.53 -14.41
N GLN A 260 -3.10 -36.20 -13.23
CA GLN A 260 -3.48 -35.03 -12.43
C GLN A 260 -2.61 -33.82 -12.77
N LEU A 261 -3.17 -32.61 -12.64
CA LEU A 261 -2.40 -31.37 -12.75
C LEU A 261 -1.40 -31.28 -11.60
N LYS A 262 -0.13 -31.11 -11.95
CA LYS A 262 1.00 -31.03 -11.02
C LYS A 262 1.44 -29.58 -10.80
N GLY A 263 1.50 -28.80 -11.88
CA GLY A 263 2.00 -27.44 -11.84
C GLY A 263 1.27 -26.53 -12.82
N LEU A 264 1.17 -25.26 -12.46
CA LEU A 264 0.53 -24.24 -13.29
C LEU A 264 1.33 -22.94 -13.25
N LEU A 265 1.76 -22.47 -14.42
CA LEU A 265 2.33 -21.14 -14.60
C LEU A 265 1.31 -20.26 -15.33
N ILE A 266 0.99 -19.11 -14.75
CA ILE A 266 0.03 -18.14 -15.32
C ILE A 266 0.76 -16.82 -15.51
N VAL A 267 0.82 -16.35 -16.74
CA VAL A 267 1.45 -15.06 -17.07
C VAL A 267 0.40 -14.16 -17.67
N GLY A 268 0.17 -13.01 -17.04
CA GLY A 268 -0.79 -12.02 -17.50
C GLY A 268 -0.17 -10.64 -17.57
N ASN A 269 -0.57 -9.82 -18.54
CA ASN A 269 -0.18 -8.41 -18.63
C ASN A 269 -1.05 -7.49 -17.75
N PHE A 270 -1.59 -8.00 -16.63
CA PHE A 270 -2.15 -7.17 -15.59
C PHE A 270 -1.03 -6.73 -14.65
N HIS A 271 -1.17 -5.54 -14.08
CA HIS A 271 -0.23 -5.04 -13.08
C HIS A 271 -0.85 -5.20 -11.68
N PRO A 272 -0.18 -5.83 -10.69
CA PRO A 272 -0.69 -5.84 -9.34
C PRO A 272 -0.66 -4.44 -8.72
N GLY A 273 -1.79 -3.95 -8.22
CA GLY A 273 -1.80 -2.66 -7.53
C GLY A 273 -3.20 -2.11 -7.31
N PRO A 274 -3.30 -0.88 -6.77
CA PRO A 274 -2.21 0.07 -6.56
C PRO A 274 -1.42 -0.13 -5.23
N PHE A 275 -2.02 -0.69 -4.19
CA PHE A 275 -1.35 -0.97 -2.89
C PHE A 275 -2.23 -1.86 -1.99
N LEU A 276 -1.61 -2.48 -0.98
CA LEU A 276 -2.26 -3.24 0.08
C LEU A 276 -3.27 -4.28 -0.48
N ASN A 277 -4.54 -4.08 -0.22
CA ASN A 277 -5.67 -4.94 -0.56
C ASN A 277 -6.55 -4.34 -1.68
N VAL A 278 -6.21 -3.17 -2.24
CA VAL A 278 -7.03 -2.48 -3.24
C VAL A 278 -6.77 -3.03 -4.64
N GLY A 279 -7.83 -3.24 -5.41
CA GLY A 279 -7.71 -3.58 -6.82
C GLY A 279 -7.00 -4.91 -7.03
N SER A 280 -6.07 -4.95 -7.98
CA SER A 280 -5.27 -6.12 -8.33
C SER A 280 -4.05 -6.35 -7.43
N SER A 281 -3.88 -5.56 -6.36
CA SER A 281 -2.69 -5.62 -5.48
C SER A 281 -2.37 -7.04 -4.97
N ALA A 282 -3.39 -7.82 -4.62
CA ALA A 282 -3.27 -9.19 -4.14
C ALA A 282 -3.58 -10.26 -5.22
N LEU A 283 -3.75 -9.87 -6.49
CA LEU A 283 -4.24 -10.76 -7.54
C LEU A 283 -3.36 -12.01 -7.75
N PRO A 284 -2.01 -11.94 -7.76
CA PRO A 284 -1.17 -13.13 -7.83
C PRO A 284 -1.47 -14.15 -6.73
N TYR A 285 -1.59 -13.68 -5.48
CA TYR A 285 -1.95 -14.52 -4.33
C TYR A 285 -3.38 -15.03 -4.42
N MET A 286 -4.34 -14.21 -4.85
CA MET A 286 -5.74 -14.61 -5.04
C MET A 286 -5.86 -15.76 -6.05
N ILE A 287 -5.16 -15.67 -7.18
CA ILE A 287 -5.12 -16.73 -8.19
C ILE A 287 -4.52 -18.01 -7.60
N LYS A 288 -3.34 -17.91 -6.99
CA LYS A 288 -2.65 -19.05 -6.36
C LYS A 288 -3.54 -19.74 -5.32
N ASN A 289 -4.04 -18.99 -4.35
CA ASN A 289 -4.88 -19.51 -3.27
C ASN A 289 -6.22 -20.07 -3.75
N SER A 290 -6.77 -19.56 -4.87
CA SER A 290 -8.03 -20.06 -5.43
C SER A 290 -7.86 -21.41 -6.13
N LEU A 291 -6.72 -21.62 -6.80
CA LEU A 291 -6.45 -22.81 -7.61
C LEU A 291 -5.76 -23.93 -6.82
N GLU A 292 -5.04 -23.62 -5.75
CA GLU A 292 -4.34 -24.62 -4.92
C GLU A 292 -5.22 -25.31 -3.85
N LYS A 293 -6.52 -25.02 -3.80
CA LYS A 293 -7.43 -25.46 -2.71
C LYS A 293 -7.51 -26.97 -2.51
N ASP A 294 -7.43 -27.74 -3.59
CA ASP A 294 -7.67 -29.19 -3.56
C ASP A 294 -6.39 -30.01 -3.24
N GLY A 295 -5.27 -29.33 -2.93
CA GLY A 295 -3.98 -29.96 -2.64
C GLY A 295 -3.27 -30.51 -3.89
N GLY A 296 -1.97 -30.75 -3.79
CA GLY A 296 -1.16 -31.38 -4.86
C GLY A 296 -0.79 -30.51 -6.07
N LEU A 297 -1.49 -29.40 -6.32
CA LEU A 297 -1.15 -28.41 -7.35
C LEU A 297 -0.21 -27.33 -6.79
N VAL A 298 0.84 -27.01 -7.55
CA VAL A 298 1.67 -25.82 -7.33
C VAL A 298 1.36 -24.79 -8.40
N VAL A 299 0.94 -23.59 -8.00
CA VAL A 299 0.63 -22.47 -8.89
C VAL A 299 1.66 -21.38 -8.70
N ALA A 300 2.11 -20.78 -9.80
CA ALA A 300 2.87 -19.55 -9.79
C ALA A 300 2.34 -18.57 -10.83
N VAL A 301 2.37 -17.30 -10.44
CA VAL A 301 1.87 -16.16 -11.23
C VAL A 301 2.98 -15.12 -11.29
N PRO A 302 4.07 -15.38 -12.04
CA PRO A 302 5.13 -14.38 -12.18
C PRO A 302 4.59 -13.12 -12.88
N HIS A 303 5.21 -11.98 -12.60
CA HIS A 303 4.82 -10.71 -13.19
C HIS A 303 4.95 -10.75 -14.73
N GLY A 304 3.87 -10.45 -15.46
CA GLY A 304 3.95 -10.28 -16.91
C GLY A 304 4.38 -8.87 -17.26
N VAL A 305 4.79 -8.63 -18.50
CA VAL A 305 5.14 -7.26 -18.94
C VAL A 305 3.89 -6.36 -18.88
N SER A 306 3.87 -5.47 -17.89
CA SER A 306 2.74 -4.59 -17.58
C SER A 306 3.23 -3.40 -16.75
N GLY A 307 2.61 -2.23 -16.90
CA GLY A 307 2.85 -1.05 -16.06
C GLY A 307 1.65 -0.67 -15.21
N HIS A 308 1.83 0.28 -14.27
CA HIS A 308 0.77 0.75 -13.37
C HIS A 308 -0.54 1.23 -14.04
N GLU A 309 -0.53 1.56 -15.33
CA GLU A 309 -1.75 1.82 -16.10
C GLU A 309 -2.71 0.63 -16.12
N HIS A 310 -2.20 -0.59 -16.03
CA HIS A 310 -2.95 -1.85 -16.03
C HIS A 310 -3.35 -2.32 -14.62
N ASN A 311 -3.23 -1.45 -13.61
CA ASN A 311 -3.75 -1.71 -12.27
C ASN A 311 -5.27 -1.89 -12.33
N LEU A 312 -5.75 -3.11 -12.10
CA LEU A 312 -7.20 -3.35 -12.05
C LEU A 312 -7.81 -2.62 -10.87
N VAL A 313 -8.98 -2.03 -11.11
CA VAL A 313 -9.60 -1.06 -10.18
C VAL A 313 -10.34 -1.70 -9.01
N SER A 314 -10.68 -2.99 -9.09
CA SER A 314 -11.44 -3.66 -8.03
C SER A 314 -11.24 -5.17 -7.96
N LYS A 315 -11.64 -5.76 -6.83
CA LYS A 315 -11.76 -7.22 -6.67
C LYS A 315 -12.74 -7.85 -7.64
N SER A 316 -13.77 -7.13 -8.07
CA SER A 316 -14.71 -7.66 -9.07
C SER A 316 -14.04 -7.87 -10.44
N GLN A 317 -13.09 -6.99 -10.83
CA GLN A 317 -12.28 -7.20 -12.03
C GLN A 317 -11.31 -8.37 -11.85
N ASN A 318 -10.75 -8.55 -10.65
CA ASN A 318 -9.92 -9.73 -10.33
C ASN A 318 -10.69 -11.05 -10.49
N GLU A 319 -11.97 -11.09 -10.09
CA GLU A 319 -12.82 -12.28 -10.26
C GLU A 319 -13.06 -12.61 -11.73
N LYS A 320 -13.16 -11.60 -12.61
CA LYS A 320 -13.24 -11.83 -14.07
C LYS A 320 -11.98 -12.54 -14.56
N VAL A 321 -10.79 -12.02 -14.20
CA VAL A 321 -9.50 -12.63 -14.54
C VAL A 321 -9.44 -14.08 -14.05
N LEU A 322 -9.79 -14.31 -12.78
CA LEU A 322 -9.80 -15.65 -12.19
C LEU A 322 -10.79 -16.59 -12.89
N SER A 323 -11.95 -16.09 -13.31
CA SER A 323 -12.94 -16.87 -14.06
C SER A 323 -12.41 -17.28 -15.43
N THR A 324 -11.73 -16.37 -16.13
CA THR A 324 -11.08 -16.65 -17.43
C THR A 324 -9.96 -17.67 -17.27
N ILE A 325 -9.12 -17.55 -16.23
CA ILE A 325 -8.09 -18.56 -15.94
C ILE A 325 -8.74 -19.93 -15.75
N LYS A 326 -9.80 -20.05 -14.96
CA LYS A 326 -10.51 -21.33 -14.76
C LYS A 326 -11.09 -21.90 -16.05
N ASN A 327 -11.49 -21.06 -17.00
CA ASN A 327 -11.95 -21.50 -18.32
C ASN A 327 -10.78 -22.00 -19.18
N LEU A 328 -9.64 -21.29 -19.17
CA LEU A 328 -8.41 -21.72 -19.85
C LEU A 328 -7.92 -23.09 -19.37
N LEU A 329 -8.16 -23.43 -18.10
CA LEU A 329 -7.80 -24.74 -17.52
C LEU A 329 -8.62 -25.93 -18.09
N ARG A 330 -9.67 -25.67 -18.89
CA ARG A 330 -10.46 -26.73 -19.53
C ARG A 330 -9.85 -27.25 -20.84
N VAL A 331 -8.78 -26.63 -21.34
CA VAL A 331 -8.14 -26.97 -22.61
C VAL A 331 -7.35 -28.28 -22.51
N THR A 332 -7.54 -29.18 -23.48
CA THR A 332 -7.10 -30.59 -23.39
C THR A 332 -5.98 -30.99 -24.36
N ASN A 333 -5.41 -30.08 -25.14
CA ASN A 333 -4.33 -30.43 -26.06
C ASN A 333 -3.00 -30.43 -25.32
N TYR A 334 -2.54 -31.62 -24.95
CA TYR A 334 -1.30 -31.84 -24.21
C TYR A 334 -0.17 -32.27 -25.14
N TYR A 335 1.02 -31.73 -24.89
CA TYR A 335 2.27 -32.07 -25.57
C TYR A 335 3.30 -32.58 -24.56
N ASP A 336 4.13 -33.53 -24.95
CA ASP A 336 5.12 -34.12 -24.05
C ASP A 336 6.56 -33.69 -24.31
N LYS A 337 6.76 -32.69 -25.19
CA LYS A 337 8.08 -32.17 -25.56
C LYS A 337 8.28 -30.73 -25.13
N ALA A 338 9.51 -30.43 -24.72
CA ALA A 338 10.00 -29.10 -24.38
C ALA A 338 11.42 -28.89 -24.91
N SER A 339 11.89 -27.65 -24.98
CA SER A 339 13.31 -27.36 -25.21
C SER A 339 14.06 -27.30 -23.88
N ALA A 340 15.39 -27.45 -23.90
CA ALA A 340 16.20 -27.03 -22.78
C ALA A 340 16.12 -25.49 -22.62
N PHE A 341 16.28 -25.01 -21.39
CA PHE A 341 16.41 -23.57 -21.14
C PHE A 341 17.64 -23.00 -21.85
N ARG A 342 17.49 -21.82 -22.47
CA ARG A 342 18.59 -21.07 -23.07
C ARG A 342 18.54 -19.62 -22.65
N ARG A 343 19.71 -19.01 -22.46
CA ARG A 343 19.86 -17.60 -22.14
C ARG A 343 20.47 -16.84 -23.31
N PHE A 344 19.84 -15.74 -23.65
CA PHE A 344 20.28 -14.78 -24.67
C PHE A 344 20.67 -13.48 -23.97
N THR A 345 21.75 -12.85 -24.40
CA THR A 345 22.27 -11.64 -23.77
C THR A 345 22.66 -10.65 -24.85
N VAL A 346 22.07 -9.45 -24.80
CA VAL A 346 22.39 -8.33 -25.68
C VAL A 346 22.59 -7.12 -24.78
N GLY A 347 23.80 -6.57 -24.77
CA GLY A 347 24.16 -5.47 -23.89
C GLY A 347 23.88 -5.79 -22.43
N SER A 348 22.98 -5.02 -21.84
CA SER A 348 22.57 -5.13 -20.44
C SER A 348 21.49 -6.21 -20.19
N ALA A 349 20.66 -6.49 -21.20
CA ALA A 349 19.50 -7.35 -21.10
C ALA A 349 19.86 -8.85 -21.17
N LYS A 350 19.14 -9.65 -20.39
CA LYS A 350 19.19 -11.12 -20.43
C LYS A 350 17.78 -11.65 -20.64
N VAL A 351 17.63 -12.56 -21.59
CA VAL A 351 16.36 -13.24 -21.87
C VAL A 351 16.55 -14.74 -21.71
N GLY A 352 15.89 -15.33 -20.71
CA GLY A 352 15.75 -16.77 -20.58
C GLY A 352 14.59 -17.26 -21.45
N ALA A 353 14.77 -18.33 -22.20
CA ALA A 353 13.78 -18.81 -23.15
C ALA A 353 13.66 -20.33 -23.14
N GLN A 354 12.43 -20.82 -23.20
CA GLN A 354 12.12 -22.25 -23.24
C GLN A 354 10.80 -22.53 -24.00
N ILE A 355 10.78 -23.59 -24.81
CA ILE A 355 9.57 -24.08 -25.50
C ILE A 355 8.90 -25.13 -24.62
N PHE A 356 7.57 -25.04 -24.53
CA PHE A 356 6.70 -26.03 -23.90
C PHE A 356 5.56 -26.38 -24.86
N GLY A 357 5.66 -27.54 -25.53
CA GLY A 357 4.72 -27.91 -26.59
C GLY A 357 4.74 -26.91 -27.74
N ASP A 358 3.61 -26.25 -27.98
CA ASP A 358 3.42 -25.21 -28.99
C ASP A 358 3.52 -23.76 -28.45
N SER A 359 4.01 -23.62 -27.21
CA SER A 359 4.16 -22.35 -26.51
C SER A 359 5.62 -22.00 -26.26
N ILE A 360 5.95 -20.71 -26.27
CA ILE A 360 7.23 -20.17 -25.82
C ILE A 360 7.07 -19.40 -24.51
N MET A 361 7.95 -19.66 -23.55
CA MET A 361 8.09 -18.87 -22.33
C MET A 361 9.38 -18.06 -22.42
N LEU A 362 9.27 -16.74 -22.27
CA LEU A 362 10.38 -15.81 -22.17
C LEU A 362 10.39 -15.17 -20.79
N THR A 363 11.60 -14.99 -20.24
CA THR A 363 11.84 -14.29 -18.97
C THR A 363 12.84 -13.18 -19.23
N LEU A 364 12.43 -11.93 -19.03
CA LEU A 364 13.22 -10.75 -19.37
C LEU A 364 13.78 -10.14 -18.08
N THR A 365 15.07 -9.80 -18.05
CA THR A 365 15.70 -9.13 -16.91
C THR A 365 16.86 -8.23 -17.34
N GLN A 366 17.06 -7.14 -16.58
CA GLN A 366 18.24 -6.28 -16.65
C GLN A 366 19.27 -6.58 -15.56
N SER A 367 18.96 -7.50 -14.63
CA SER A 367 19.81 -7.80 -13.48
C SER A 367 21.25 -8.17 -13.91
N PRO A 368 22.31 -7.62 -13.30
CA PRO A 368 22.32 -6.91 -12.00
C PRO A 368 22.00 -5.41 -12.05
N ASN A 369 21.61 -4.87 -13.21
CA ASN A 369 21.14 -3.48 -13.30
C ASN A 369 19.72 -3.36 -12.77
N ASP A 370 19.40 -2.17 -12.25
CA ASP A 370 18.05 -1.86 -11.77
C ASP A 370 17.01 -2.05 -12.89
N MET A 371 15.91 -2.73 -12.57
CA MET A 371 14.76 -2.96 -13.41
C MET A 371 13.48 -2.68 -12.61
N GLU A 372 12.52 -2.08 -13.31
CA GLU A 372 11.13 -1.91 -12.91
C GLU A 372 10.27 -2.45 -14.07
N ASP A 373 8.98 -2.12 -14.09
CA ASP A 373 8.02 -2.44 -15.14
C ASP A 373 8.59 -2.21 -16.56
N ILE A 374 8.75 -3.30 -17.31
CA ILE A 374 9.08 -3.22 -18.73
C ILE A 374 7.92 -2.50 -19.46
N PRO A 375 8.20 -1.53 -20.35
CA PRO A 375 7.15 -0.81 -21.04
C PRO A 375 6.18 -1.72 -21.80
N SER A 376 4.87 -1.55 -21.58
CA SER A 376 3.80 -2.33 -22.20
C SER A 376 3.91 -2.40 -23.73
N SER A 377 4.38 -1.32 -24.38
CA SER A 377 4.62 -1.29 -25.83
C SER A 377 5.68 -2.30 -26.30
N LEU A 378 6.73 -2.52 -25.51
CA LEU A 378 7.74 -3.54 -25.80
C LEU A 378 7.17 -4.94 -25.57
N GLY A 379 6.39 -5.13 -24.49
CA GLY A 379 5.69 -6.37 -24.22
C GLY A 379 4.77 -6.81 -25.37
N GLU A 380 3.96 -5.89 -25.89
CA GLU A 380 3.10 -6.12 -27.05
C GLU A 380 3.88 -6.49 -28.31
N GLU A 381 4.99 -5.78 -28.57
CA GLU A 381 5.88 -6.05 -29.70
C GLU A 381 6.47 -7.47 -29.63
N VAL A 382 7.06 -7.83 -28.50
CA VAL A 382 7.67 -9.16 -28.26
C VAL A 382 6.61 -10.25 -28.31
N HIS A 383 5.45 -10.03 -27.69
CA HIS A 383 4.35 -10.99 -27.72
C HIS A 383 3.84 -11.23 -29.15
N ARG A 384 3.67 -10.17 -29.96
CA ARG A 384 3.27 -10.29 -31.37
C ARG A 384 4.27 -11.11 -32.18
N LEU A 385 5.57 -10.84 -32.02
CA LEU A 385 6.63 -11.58 -32.70
C LEU A 385 6.66 -13.05 -32.30
N ALA A 386 6.52 -13.35 -31.01
CA ALA A 386 6.45 -14.72 -30.51
C ALA A 386 5.24 -15.47 -31.11
N ARG A 387 4.07 -14.81 -31.17
CA ARG A 387 2.84 -15.37 -31.73
C ARG A 387 2.87 -15.63 -33.24
N MET A 388 3.85 -15.09 -33.98
CA MET A 388 4.07 -15.44 -35.39
C MET A 388 4.76 -16.79 -35.58
N LYS A 389 5.49 -17.27 -34.57
CA LYS A 389 6.29 -18.50 -34.61
C LYS A 389 5.72 -19.61 -33.71
N PHE A 390 5.02 -19.22 -32.65
CA PHE A 390 4.43 -20.12 -31.65
C PHE A 390 2.94 -19.84 -31.49
N LYS A 391 2.18 -20.86 -31.13
CA LYS A 391 0.72 -20.72 -30.96
C LYS A 391 0.37 -19.90 -29.71
N HIS A 392 1.18 -20.05 -28.66
CA HIS A 392 1.04 -19.36 -27.39
C HIS A 392 2.38 -18.72 -26.97
N ALA A 393 2.31 -17.64 -26.19
CA ALA A 393 3.49 -16.94 -25.71
C ALA A 393 3.25 -16.43 -24.28
N ALA A 394 4.18 -16.75 -23.38
CA ALA A 394 4.22 -16.27 -22.01
C ALA A 394 5.44 -15.37 -21.85
N ILE A 395 5.23 -14.06 -21.72
CA ILE A 395 6.31 -13.06 -21.62
C ILE A 395 6.34 -12.54 -20.18
N VAL A 396 7.38 -12.95 -19.45
CA VAL A 396 7.56 -12.61 -18.04
C VAL A 396 8.53 -11.45 -17.91
N ASP A 397 8.09 -10.44 -17.19
CA ASP A 397 8.98 -9.46 -16.60
C ASP A 397 9.48 -10.05 -15.28
N SER A 398 10.79 -10.28 -15.17
CA SER A 398 11.32 -10.96 -13.99
C SER A 398 11.23 -10.10 -12.73
N HIS A 399 11.22 -8.77 -12.89
CA HIS A 399 11.08 -7.77 -11.81
C HIS A 399 11.93 -8.09 -10.56
N ASN A 400 13.19 -8.44 -10.80
CA ASN A 400 14.04 -9.19 -9.85
C ASN A 400 15.34 -8.47 -9.48
N CYS A 401 15.42 -7.15 -9.66
CA CYS A 401 16.62 -6.40 -9.34
C CYS A 401 16.34 -4.90 -9.22
N ILE A 402 16.40 -4.37 -8.02
CA ILE A 402 16.28 -2.94 -7.78
C ILE A 402 17.15 -2.47 -6.61
N ASN A 403 17.95 -1.46 -6.89
CA ASN A 403 18.51 -0.55 -5.90
C ASN A 403 17.79 0.79 -5.98
N ASN A 404 17.71 1.43 -7.14
CA ASN A 404 17.04 2.72 -7.29
C ASN A 404 16.01 2.72 -8.40
N VAL A 405 14.88 3.40 -8.17
CA VAL A 405 13.88 3.64 -9.21
C VAL A 405 14.50 4.53 -10.29
N LYS A 406 14.65 3.95 -11.47
CA LYS A 406 15.11 4.62 -12.68
C LYS A 406 14.25 4.22 -13.86
N ASP A 407 14.22 5.10 -14.84
CA ASP A 407 13.61 4.83 -16.13
C ASP A 407 14.56 4.00 -16.98
N TYR A 408 13.97 3.16 -17.83
CA TYR A 408 14.71 2.55 -18.93
C TYR A 408 15.20 3.63 -19.90
N THR A 409 16.48 3.55 -20.24
CA THR A 409 17.06 4.26 -21.38
C THR A 409 16.62 3.60 -22.69
N ASP A 410 16.61 4.35 -23.80
CA ASP A 410 16.29 3.80 -25.12
C ASP A 410 17.17 2.60 -25.48
N LYS A 411 18.44 2.62 -25.05
CA LYS A 411 19.37 1.51 -25.23
C LYS A 411 18.96 0.27 -24.44
N GLU A 412 18.54 0.41 -23.19
CA GLU A 412 18.09 -0.74 -22.38
C GLU A 412 16.81 -1.37 -22.95
N ILE A 413 15.90 -0.55 -23.49
CA ILE A 413 14.71 -1.02 -24.21
C ILE A 413 15.13 -1.79 -25.48
N GLU A 414 16.07 -1.25 -26.26
CA GLU A 414 16.58 -1.90 -27.46
C GLU A 414 17.32 -3.20 -27.16
N ASP A 415 18.14 -3.24 -26.10
CA ASP A 415 18.82 -4.45 -25.63
C ASP A 415 17.80 -5.56 -25.31
N LEU A 416 16.71 -5.24 -24.59
CA LEU A 416 15.63 -6.18 -24.28
C LEU A 416 14.90 -6.66 -25.54
N ARG A 417 14.60 -5.73 -26.46
CA ARG A 417 13.98 -6.03 -27.76
C ARG A 417 14.84 -7.03 -28.55
N MET A 418 16.11 -6.72 -28.75
CA MET A 418 17.03 -7.52 -29.56
C MET A 418 17.31 -8.89 -28.93
N ALA A 419 17.49 -8.97 -27.61
CA ALA A 419 17.64 -10.25 -26.93
C ALA A 419 16.38 -11.13 -27.06
N SER A 420 15.19 -10.53 -27.00
CA SER A 420 13.92 -11.24 -27.18
C SER A 420 13.74 -11.74 -28.61
N ILE A 421 14.07 -10.91 -29.61
CA ILE A 421 14.04 -11.32 -31.03
C ILE A 421 14.99 -12.48 -31.28
N GLN A 422 16.25 -12.39 -30.79
CA GLN A 422 17.22 -13.46 -30.92
C GLN A 422 16.73 -14.76 -30.28
N ALA A 423 16.10 -14.68 -29.11
CA ALA A 423 15.52 -15.83 -28.43
C ALA A 423 14.40 -16.48 -29.27
N ILE A 424 13.43 -15.70 -29.74
CA ILE A 424 12.28 -16.20 -30.52
C ILE A 424 12.74 -16.86 -31.82
N GLU A 425 13.59 -16.17 -32.60
CA GLU A 425 14.06 -16.69 -33.89
C GLU A 425 14.89 -17.96 -33.70
N THR A 426 15.82 -17.96 -32.73
CA THR A 426 16.66 -19.14 -32.46
C THR A 426 15.81 -20.33 -32.00
N LEU A 427 14.85 -20.13 -31.10
CA LEU A 427 14.02 -21.22 -30.58
C LEU A 427 13.05 -21.75 -31.64
N SER A 428 12.61 -20.92 -32.60
CA SER A 428 11.71 -21.37 -33.67
C SER A 428 12.29 -22.47 -34.58
N HIS A 429 13.60 -22.70 -34.49
CA HIS A 429 14.34 -23.71 -35.27
C HIS A 429 14.94 -24.83 -34.41
N ILE A 430 14.62 -24.90 -33.11
CA ILE A 430 15.19 -25.89 -32.18
C ILE A 430 14.27 -27.10 -32.05
N ASP A 431 14.87 -28.28 -32.06
CA ASP A 431 14.19 -29.53 -31.72
C ASP A 431 13.81 -29.59 -30.23
N THR A 432 12.60 -30.06 -29.97
CA THR A 432 12.09 -30.32 -28.62
C THR A 432 12.21 -31.81 -28.26
N SER A 433 12.38 -32.10 -26.98
CA SER A 433 12.59 -33.45 -26.45
C SER A 433 11.63 -33.75 -25.31
N PRO A 434 11.33 -35.04 -25.04
CA PRO A 434 10.55 -35.42 -23.87
C PRO A 434 11.16 -34.89 -22.58
N PHE A 435 10.34 -34.31 -21.71
CA PHE A 435 10.80 -33.65 -20.50
C PHE A 435 10.22 -34.23 -19.21
N GLU A 436 10.88 -33.92 -18.10
CA GLU A 436 10.39 -34.18 -16.75
C GLU A 436 10.23 -32.83 -16.03
N MET A 437 9.29 -32.76 -15.10
CA MET A 437 9.08 -31.59 -14.26
C MET A 437 8.80 -32.01 -12.83
N GLY A 438 9.38 -31.26 -11.89
CA GLY A 438 9.06 -31.34 -10.48
C GLY A 438 8.76 -29.96 -9.92
N VAL A 439 7.94 -29.92 -8.88
CA VAL A 439 7.46 -28.67 -8.27
C VAL A 439 7.47 -28.76 -6.76
N ALA A 440 7.67 -27.62 -6.12
CA ALA A 440 7.51 -27.44 -4.69
C ALA A 440 7.09 -26.01 -4.38
N LYS A 441 6.53 -25.80 -3.20
CA LYS A 441 6.18 -24.47 -2.69
C LYS A 441 6.50 -24.37 -1.21
N ASN A 442 6.84 -23.17 -0.77
CA ASN A 442 7.19 -22.92 0.62
C ASN A 442 6.79 -21.52 1.08
N GLY A 443 6.67 -21.31 2.38
CA GLY A 443 6.55 -19.97 2.96
C GLY A 443 7.91 -19.29 3.13
N PHE A 444 7.91 -17.99 3.41
CA PHE A 444 9.15 -17.29 3.80
C PHE A 444 9.57 -17.56 5.26
N TRP A 445 8.71 -18.18 6.09
CA TRP A 445 8.91 -18.55 7.51
C TRP A 445 9.59 -17.49 8.38
N GLY A 446 8.81 -16.83 9.23
CA GLY A 446 9.32 -15.78 10.14
C GLY A 446 9.38 -14.38 9.51
N TYR A 447 9.09 -14.27 8.22
CA TYR A 447 8.98 -13.00 7.50
C TYR A 447 7.58 -12.84 6.91
N GLY A 448 6.94 -11.71 7.18
CA GLY A 448 5.67 -11.30 6.62
C GLY A 448 5.78 -10.14 5.61
N PRO A 449 4.64 -9.58 5.18
CA PRO A 449 4.59 -8.48 4.23
C PRO A 449 5.41 -7.25 4.64
N GLU A 450 5.54 -6.98 5.94
CA GLU A 450 6.38 -5.93 6.49
C GLU A 450 7.88 -6.12 6.21
N HIS A 451 8.32 -7.33 5.85
CA HIS A 451 9.69 -7.64 5.44
C HIS A 451 9.86 -7.72 3.91
N GLY A 452 8.83 -7.35 3.15
CA GLY A 452 8.81 -7.51 1.69
C GLY A 452 8.32 -8.87 1.19
N CYS A 453 7.94 -9.76 2.10
CA CYS A 453 7.56 -11.14 1.80
C CYS A 453 6.03 -11.28 1.71
N GLY A 454 5.51 -11.46 0.51
CA GLY A 454 4.09 -11.64 0.24
C GLY A 454 3.53 -13.00 0.70
N PRO A 455 2.20 -13.09 0.91
CA PRO A 455 1.53 -14.29 1.41
C PRO A 455 1.58 -15.49 0.45
N GLY A 456 1.89 -15.28 -0.83
CA GLY A 456 2.07 -16.32 -1.83
C GLY A 456 3.37 -17.12 -1.67
N GLY A 457 4.32 -16.67 -0.86
CA GLY A 457 5.54 -17.42 -0.56
C GLY A 457 6.43 -17.67 -1.77
N ILE A 458 7.04 -18.85 -1.82
CA ILE A 458 8.01 -19.30 -2.82
C ILE A 458 7.37 -20.43 -3.61
N SER A 459 7.45 -20.38 -4.94
CA SER A 459 7.12 -21.51 -5.82
C SER A 459 8.35 -21.86 -6.67
N ALA A 460 8.70 -23.14 -6.73
CA ALA A 460 9.81 -23.64 -7.54
C ALA A 460 9.30 -24.65 -8.58
N PHE A 461 9.73 -24.47 -9.82
CA PHE A 461 9.48 -25.39 -10.94
C PHE A 461 10.83 -25.82 -11.51
N VAL A 462 11.15 -27.10 -11.43
CA VAL A 462 12.39 -27.68 -11.96
C VAL A 462 12.05 -28.52 -13.19
N PHE A 463 12.73 -28.26 -14.30
CA PHE A 463 12.55 -28.98 -15.56
C PHE A 463 13.81 -29.73 -15.92
N LYS A 464 13.66 -30.95 -16.42
CA LYS A 464 14.76 -31.73 -16.98
C LYS A 464 14.51 -32.02 -18.45
N VAL A 465 15.38 -31.51 -19.32
CA VAL A 465 15.34 -31.72 -20.77
C VAL A 465 16.72 -32.08 -21.27
N SER A 466 16.86 -33.21 -21.97
CA SER A 466 18.15 -33.68 -22.51
C SER A 466 19.27 -33.69 -21.45
N ASN A 467 18.96 -34.21 -20.26
CA ASN A 467 19.83 -34.26 -19.07
C ASN A 467 20.28 -32.90 -18.48
N LYS A 468 19.73 -31.78 -18.97
CA LYS A 468 19.94 -30.46 -18.36
C LYS A 468 18.76 -30.12 -17.44
N LEU A 469 19.08 -29.63 -16.25
CA LEU A 469 18.14 -29.15 -15.25
C LEU A 469 18.05 -27.64 -15.28
N SER A 470 16.84 -27.10 -15.41
CA SER A 470 16.57 -25.67 -15.23
C SER A 470 15.56 -25.42 -14.12
N ALA A 471 15.64 -24.28 -13.44
CA ALA A 471 14.71 -23.91 -12.38
C ALA A 471 14.08 -22.53 -12.60
N TYR A 472 12.76 -22.44 -12.51
CA TYR A 472 12.06 -21.17 -12.31
C TYR A 472 11.67 -21.06 -10.84
N VAL A 473 12.13 -20.00 -10.18
CA VAL A 473 11.78 -19.67 -8.79
C VAL A 473 10.99 -18.38 -8.78
N ILE A 474 9.75 -18.45 -8.31
CA ILE A 474 8.85 -17.30 -8.21
C ILE A 474 8.71 -16.96 -6.74
N LEU A 475 9.00 -15.71 -6.40
CA LEU A 475 8.94 -15.16 -5.06
C LEU A 475 7.78 -14.17 -4.97
N ASP A 476 6.84 -14.41 -4.05
CA ASP A 476 5.78 -13.45 -3.82
C ASP A 476 6.35 -12.25 -3.06
N GLY A 477 6.60 -11.18 -3.79
CA GLY A 477 7.20 -9.94 -3.34
C GLY A 477 7.05 -8.91 -4.47
N ASN A 478 7.30 -7.64 -4.18
CA ASN A 478 7.28 -6.61 -5.21
C ASN A 478 8.51 -6.79 -6.13
N ASN A 479 9.69 -6.40 -5.64
CA ASN A 479 10.95 -6.53 -6.38
C ASN A 479 12.03 -7.18 -5.48
N MET A 480 13.27 -7.28 -5.94
CA MET A 480 14.38 -7.93 -5.24
C MET A 480 15.61 -7.02 -5.19
N ILE A 481 16.41 -7.06 -4.12
CA ILE A 481 17.65 -6.28 -4.06
C ILE A 481 18.65 -6.71 -5.15
N SER A 482 19.48 -5.77 -5.61
CA SER A 482 20.52 -6.05 -6.60
C SER A 482 21.53 -7.10 -6.09
N GLY A 483 21.92 -8.01 -7.00
CA GLY A 483 22.88 -9.09 -6.73
C GLY A 483 22.31 -10.32 -6.04
N LEU A 484 21.10 -10.26 -5.45
CA LEU A 484 20.51 -11.43 -4.79
C LEU A 484 20.09 -12.51 -5.80
N ARG A 485 19.59 -12.11 -6.96
CA ARG A 485 19.28 -13.02 -8.08
C ARG A 485 20.48 -13.89 -8.45
N GLU A 486 21.65 -13.28 -8.63
CA GLU A 486 22.90 -13.97 -8.97
C GLU A 486 23.35 -14.92 -7.86
N LYS A 487 23.22 -14.49 -6.59
CA LYS A 487 23.51 -15.35 -5.42
C LYS A 487 22.60 -16.58 -5.39
N ILE A 488 21.30 -16.41 -5.62
CA ILE A 488 20.35 -17.53 -5.67
C ILE A 488 20.73 -18.48 -6.80
N LEU A 489 20.88 -17.99 -8.03
CA LEU A 489 21.25 -18.83 -9.18
C LEU A 489 22.57 -19.58 -8.95
N SER A 490 23.55 -18.93 -8.32
CA SER A 490 24.82 -19.57 -7.95
C SER A 490 24.63 -20.66 -6.91
N SER A 491 23.76 -20.45 -5.91
CA SER A 491 23.39 -21.48 -4.93
C SER A 491 22.69 -22.68 -5.60
N LEU A 492 21.81 -22.43 -6.56
CA LEU A 492 21.10 -23.49 -7.29
C LEU A 492 22.06 -24.34 -8.15
N LYS A 493 23.13 -23.75 -8.69
CA LYS A 493 24.19 -24.50 -9.39
C LYS A 493 24.87 -25.52 -8.49
N ASN A 494 25.09 -25.18 -7.22
CA ASN A 494 25.73 -26.08 -6.25
C ASN A 494 24.88 -27.32 -5.93
N ILE A 495 23.55 -27.27 -6.16
CA ILE A 495 22.65 -28.42 -6.02
C ILE A 495 22.33 -29.08 -7.36
N GLY A 496 23.10 -28.77 -8.42
CA GLY A 496 23.02 -29.37 -9.74
C GLY A 496 21.84 -28.90 -10.57
N ILE A 497 21.51 -27.61 -10.52
CA ILE A 497 20.67 -26.92 -11.52
C ILE A 497 21.59 -26.18 -12.49
N ASP A 498 21.46 -26.38 -13.79
CA ASP A 498 22.37 -25.81 -14.79
C ASP A 498 22.16 -24.30 -15.01
N ASP A 499 20.89 -23.89 -15.12
CA ASP A 499 20.48 -22.49 -15.31
C ASP A 499 19.01 -22.30 -14.88
N GLY A 500 18.47 -21.09 -14.98
CA GLY A 500 17.11 -20.82 -14.55
C GLY A 500 16.82 -19.33 -14.39
N GLU A 501 15.66 -18.98 -13.86
CA GLU A 501 15.34 -17.57 -13.60
C GLU A 501 14.67 -17.40 -12.25
N ILE A 502 15.01 -16.31 -11.57
CA ILE A 502 14.37 -15.91 -10.31
C ILE A 502 13.48 -14.73 -10.61
N MET A 503 12.21 -14.82 -10.27
CA MET A 503 11.20 -13.86 -10.67
C MET A 503 10.39 -13.46 -9.45
N THR A 504 9.81 -12.25 -9.45
CA THR A 504 8.82 -11.88 -8.45
C THR A 504 7.42 -11.88 -9.05
N THR A 505 6.41 -11.76 -8.19
CA THR A 505 5.00 -11.59 -8.60
C THR A 505 4.62 -10.14 -8.78
N ASP A 506 5.51 -9.20 -8.45
CA ASP A 506 5.22 -7.78 -8.25
C ASP A 506 4.03 -7.52 -7.30
N THR A 507 3.87 -8.33 -6.24
CA THR A 507 2.72 -8.15 -5.34
C THR A 507 2.80 -6.81 -4.62
N HIS A 508 1.74 -6.01 -4.73
CA HIS A 508 1.64 -4.70 -4.07
C HIS A 508 1.07 -4.81 -2.64
N VAL A 509 0.80 -6.04 -2.16
CA VAL A 509 0.39 -6.30 -0.76
C VAL A 509 1.44 -5.83 0.23
N VAL A 510 2.72 -5.84 -0.17
CA VAL A 510 3.84 -5.40 0.66
C VAL A 510 4.05 -3.87 0.64
N ASN A 511 3.37 -3.17 -0.26
CA ASN A 511 3.56 -1.74 -0.51
C ASN A 511 2.82 -0.87 0.51
N GLY A 512 3.49 0.18 0.97
CA GLY A 512 2.94 1.12 1.95
C GLY A 512 2.88 0.55 3.37
N LEU A 513 3.52 -0.59 3.63
CA LEU A 513 3.46 -1.22 4.95
C LEU A 513 4.44 -0.64 5.96
N VAL A 514 5.63 -0.27 5.48
CA VAL A 514 6.79 0.12 6.29
C VAL A 514 7.38 1.43 5.76
N PRO A 515 8.08 2.20 6.61
CA PRO A 515 8.73 3.44 6.21
C PRO A 515 10.04 3.22 5.42
N ALA A 516 10.02 2.36 4.41
CA ALA A 516 11.18 2.04 3.57
C ALA A 516 11.46 3.13 2.51
N ARG A 517 12.61 3.05 1.83
CA ARG A 517 13.01 4.00 0.78
C ARG A 517 12.20 3.87 -0.50
N LEU A 518 11.80 2.65 -0.86
CA LEU A 518 10.97 2.36 -2.03
C LEU A 518 9.47 2.31 -1.69
N GLY A 519 9.12 2.40 -0.41
CA GLY A 519 7.75 2.27 0.09
C GLY A 519 7.39 0.83 0.49
N TYR A 520 8.31 -0.08 0.24
CA TYR A 520 8.35 -1.48 0.65
C TYR A 520 9.83 -1.90 0.78
N HIS A 521 10.07 -3.08 1.35
CA HIS A 521 11.38 -3.73 1.32
C HIS A 521 11.45 -4.68 0.13
N PRO A 522 12.37 -4.51 -0.84
CA PRO A 522 12.62 -5.55 -1.83
C PRO A 522 13.08 -6.83 -1.15
N ILE A 523 12.78 -7.99 -1.73
CA ILE A 523 13.21 -9.28 -1.20
C ILE A 523 14.73 -9.27 -1.02
N GLY A 524 15.17 -9.56 0.21
CA GLY A 524 16.58 -9.54 0.63
C GLY A 524 17.01 -8.32 1.44
N GLU A 525 16.21 -7.25 1.50
CA GLU A 525 16.57 -6.03 2.25
C GLU A 525 16.32 -6.17 3.76
N ALA A 526 15.19 -6.76 4.15
CA ALA A 526 14.74 -6.85 5.54
C ALA A 526 14.67 -8.31 6.05
N LEU A 527 15.48 -9.20 5.50
CA LEU A 527 15.56 -10.61 5.90
C LEU A 527 17.01 -11.09 5.99
N ASP A 528 17.23 -12.17 6.74
CA ASP A 528 18.52 -12.87 6.77
C ASP A 528 18.71 -13.64 5.45
N GLN A 529 19.66 -13.17 4.64
CA GLN A 529 19.91 -13.73 3.30
C GLN A 529 20.39 -15.18 3.34
N ASP A 530 21.12 -15.61 4.36
CA ASP A 530 21.63 -16.99 4.46
C ASP A 530 20.51 -17.97 4.82
N ILE A 531 19.60 -17.57 5.71
CA ILE A 531 18.37 -18.33 6.00
C ILE A 531 17.51 -18.39 4.74
N PHE A 532 17.30 -17.25 4.07
CA PHE A 532 16.48 -17.19 2.87
C PHE A 532 17.04 -18.04 1.71
N LEU A 533 18.36 -17.97 1.44
CA LEU A 533 19.02 -18.80 0.43
C LEU A 533 18.86 -20.29 0.72
N ARG A 534 18.90 -20.70 2.00
CA ARG A 534 18.63 -22.09 2.41
C ARG A 534 17.18 -22.49 2.15
N ILE A 535 16.20 -21.64 2.48
CA ILE A 535 14.78 -21.91 2.21
C ILE A 535 14.55 -22.08 0.70
N VAL A 536 15.08 -21.18 -0.12
CA VAL A 536 14.96 -21.26 -1.59
C VAL A 536 15.63 -22.53 -2.12
N SER A 537 16.87 -22.81 -1.71
CA SER A 537 17.61 -23.99 -2.16
C SER A 537 16.92 -25.30 -1.76
N ASN A 538 16.37 -25.38 -0.55
CA ASN A 538 15.59 -26.53 -0.08
C ASN A 538 14.31 -26.70 -0.89
N THR A 539 13.60 -25.61 -1.20
CA THR A 539 12.38 -25.65 -2.02
C THR A 539 12.70 -26.16 -3.44
N VAL A 540 13.80 -25.70 -4.03
CA VAL A 540 14.25 -26.20 -5.35
C VAL A 540 14.71 -27.66 -5.27
N LYS A 541 15.35 -28.08 -4.17
CA LYS A 541 15.75 -29.47 -3.94
C LYS A 541 14.52 -30.39 -3.84
N GLU A 542 13.50 -30.00 -3.10
CA GLU A 542 12.23 -30.73 -3.02
C GLU A 542 11.56 -30.82 -4.40
N ALA A 543 11.54 -29.73 -5.16
CA ALA A 543 11.04 -29.74 -6.53
C ALA A 543 11.84 -30.71 -7.41
N LYS A 544 13.17 -30.75 -7.27
CA LYS A 544 14.05 -31.67 -8.01
C LYS A 544 13.85 -33.14 -7.60
N GLU A 545 13.61 -33.43 -6.33
CA GLU A 545 13.28 -34.77 -5.84
C GLU A 545 11.91 -35.25 -6.34
N ASN A 546 11.03 -34.31 -6.70
CA ASN A 546 9.70 -34.53 -7.23
C ASN A 546 9.63 -34.54 -8.78
N LEU A 547 10.75 -34.83 -9.47
CA LEU A 547 10.81 -34.91 -10.93
C LEU A 547 10.07 -36.15 -11.45
N GLU A 548 9.13 -35.93 -12.37
CA GLU A 548 8.45 -37.01 -13.11
C GLU A 548 8.15 -36.61 -14.56
N ARG A 549 7.78 -37.57 -15.40
CA ARG A 549 7.34 -37.30 -16.78
C ARG A 549 6.02 -36.56 -16.78
N VAL A 550 5.96 -35.45 -17.50
CA VAL A 550 4.77 -34.59 -17.60
C VAL A 550 4.42 -34.29 -19.04
N GLU A 551 3.21 -33.78 -19.23
CA GLU A 551 2.75 -33.13 -20.46
C GLU A 551 2.34 -31.70 -20.16
N VAL A 552 2.40 -30.83 -21.16
CA VAL A 552 2.01 -29.42 -21.07
C VAL A 552 0.87 -29.09 -22.02
N SER A 553 -0.12 -28.38 -21.52
CA SER A 553 -1.17 -27.72 -22.31
C SER A 553 -1.02 -26.21 -22.13
N SER A 554 -1.06 -25.48 -23.24
CA SER A 554 -0.96 -24.02 -23.23
C SER A 554 -2.20 -23.40 -23.81
N ALA A 555 -2.64 -22.29 -23.22
CA ALA A 555 -3.78 -21.55 -23.74
C ALA A 555 -3.60 -20.06 -23.48
N THR A 556 -4.11 -19.23 -24.40
CA THR A 556 -4.08 -17.77 -24.29
C THR A 556 -5.47 -17.22 -24.52
N GLU A 557 -5.94 -16.35 -23.63
CA GLU A 557 -7.22 -15.66 -23.77
C GLU A 557 -7.10 -14.21 -23.30
N THR A 558 -7.86 -13.32 -23.94
CA THR A 558 -7.95 -11.91 -23.56
C THR A 558 -9.22 -11.71 -22.74
N VAL A 559 -9.09 -11.11 -21.56
CA VAL A 559 -10.21 -10.75 -20.70
C VAL A 559 -10.42 -9.24 -20.72
N GLU A 560 -11.68 -8.83 -20.87
CA GLU A 560 -12.07 -7.42 -20.77
C GLU A 560 -12.31 -7.05 -19.31
N VAL A 561 -11.56 -6.05 -18.85
CA VAL A 561 -11.52 -5.59 -17.46
C VAL A 561 -11.52 -4.07 -17.42
N LYS A 562 -11.55 -3.51 -16.21
CA LYS A 562 -11.27 -2.09 -16.00
C LYS A 562 -9.95 -1.91 -15.26
N SER A 563 -9.11 -1.03 -15.78
CA SER A 563 -7.86 -0.61 -15.16
C SER A 563 -7.87 0.90 -14.89
N LEU A 564 -6.90 1.39 -14.11
CA LEU A 564 -6.79 2.82 -13.84
C LEU A 564 -6.52 3.62 -15.12
N GLY A 565 -5.66 3.11 -16.00
CA GLY A 565 -5.17 3.85 -17.15
C GLY A 565 -4.20 4.97 -16.78
N SER A 566 -3.27 5.30 -17.69
CA SER A 566 -2.21 6.27 -17.41
C SER A 566 -2.75 7.67 -17.07
N LYS A 567 -3.84 8.08 -17.74
CA LYS A 567 -4.44 9.41 -17.56
C LYS A 567 -5.12 9.56 -16.19
N SER A 568 -5.93 8.59 -15.77
CA SER A 568 -6.61 8.66 -14.47
C SER A 568 -5.60 8.54 -13.32
N LEU A 569 -4.55 7.74 -13.49
CA LEU A 569 -3.44 7.65 -12.53
C LEU A 569 -2.70 8.99 -12.37
N GLU A 570 -2.39 9.67 -13.48
CA GLU A 570 -1.74 10.99 -13.48
C GLU A 570 -2.65 12.03 -12.80
N GLN A 571 -3.93 12.09 -13.18
CA GLN A 571 -4.91 13.00 -12.59
C GLN A 571 -5.06 12.80 -11.08
N LEU A 572 -5.15 11.55 -10.61
CA LEU A 572 -5.27 11.23 -9.19
C LEU A 572 -4.01 11.68 -8.42
N THR A 573 -2.83 11.40 -8.97
CA THR A 573 -1.54 11.72 -8.34
C THR A 573 -1.31 13.24 -8.25
N ASP A 574 -1.51 13.96 -9.35
CA ASP A 574 -1.36 15.42 -9.40
C ASP A 574 -2.36 16.10 -8.47
N PHE A 575 -3.58 15.58 -8.42
CA PHE A 575 -4.61 16.08 -7.53
C PHE A 575 -4.22 15.87 -6.05
N MET A 576 -3.80 14.66 -5.66
CA MET A 576 -3.37 14.37 -4.29
C MET A 576 -2.21 15.26 -3.85
N TYR A 577 -1.21 15.46 -4.71
CA TYR A 577 -0.07 16.34 -4.42
C TYR A 577 -0.49 17.81 -4.26
N SER A 578 -1.37 18.29 -5.15
CA SER A 578 -1.88 19.67 -5.12
C SER A 578 -2.72 19.95 -3.87
N VAL A 579 -3.60 19.01 -3.49
CA VAL A 579 -4.40 19.12 -2.27
C VAL A 579 -3.54 19.07 -1.03
N SER A 580 -2.56 18.17 -0.96
CA SER A 580 -1.68 18.05 0.20
C SER A 580 -0.93 19.36 0.47
N LYS A 581 -0.41 20.00 -0.58
CA LYS A 581 0.21 21.33 -0.47
C LYS A 581 -0.77 22.42 -0.05
N LEU A 582 -1.98 22.40 -0.60
CA LEU A 582 -3.02 23.36 -0.27
C LEU A 582 -3.39 23.24 1.21
N VAL A 583 -3.69 22.03 1.69
CA VAL A 583 -4.00 21.76 3.09
C VAL A 583 -2.85 22.19 4.00
N ALA A 584 -1.60 21.86 3.68
CA ALA A 584 -0.44 22.23 4.48
C ALA A 584 -0.24 23.75 4.61
N ARG A 585 -0.49 24.51 3.54
CA ARG A 585 -0.40 25.99 3.58
C ARG A 585 -1.56 26.61 4.35
N TYR A 586 -2.78 26.14 4.08
CA TYR A 586 -3.97 26.74 4.69
C TYR A 586 -4.12 26.37 6.16
N ILE A 587 -3.70 25.18 6.61
CA ILE A 587 -3.74 24.85 8.04
C ILE A 587 -2.85 25.79 8.86
N VAL A 588 -1.67 26.16 8.33
CA VAL A 588 -0.78 27.13 8.98
C VAL A 588 -1.45 28.50 9.03
N ALA A 589 -2.08 28.96 7.94
CA ALA A 589 -2.78 30.25 7.92
C ALA A 589 -4.00 30.27 8.86
N ILE A 590 -4.79 29.20 8.92
CA ILE A 590 -5.93 29.05 9.82
C ILE A 590 -5.47 29.10 11.28
N LEU A 591 -4.42 28.33 11.61
CA LEU A 591 -3.88 28.32 12.97
C LEU A 591 -3.28 29.67 13.34
N PHE A 592 -2.50 30.28 12.45
CA PHE A 592 -1.91 31.59 12.71
C PHE A 592 -2.98 32.66 12.97
N THR A 593 -3.98 32.76 12.09
CA THR A 593 -5.06 33.76 12.23
C THR A 593 -5.91 33.51 13.47
N SER A 594 -6.29 32.25 13.74
CA SER A 594 -7.08 31.90 14.92
C SER A 594 -6.32 32.24 16.21
N ASN A 595 -5.05 31.85 16.32
CA ASN A 595 -4.22 32.16 17.49
C ASN A 595 -3.93 33.66 17.64
N LEU A 596 -3.76 34.42 16.54
CA LEU A 596 -3.57 35.88 16.61
C LEU A 596 -4.81 36.56 17.21
N ILE A 597 -6.01 36.16 16.79
CA ILE A 597 -7.27 36.65 17.36
C ILE A 597 -7.39 36.24 18.84
N GLY A 598 -7.03 34.99 19.16
CA GLY A 598 -7.01 34.52 20.55
C GLY A 598 -6.06 35.33 21.43
N ALA A 599 -4.87 35.66 20.94
CA ALA A 599 -3.91 36.49 21.66
C ALA A 599 -4.46 37.90 21.92
N PHE A 600 -5.09 38.52 20.93
CA PHE A 600 -5.69 39.86 21.05
C PHE A 600 -6.88 39.91 22.01
N LEU A 601 -7.71 38.86 22.05
CA LEU A 601 -8.89 38.82 22.93
C LEU A 601 -8.55 38.51 24.39
N LEU A 602 -7.37 37.92 24.62
CA LEU A 602 -6.92 37.48 25.93
C LEU A 602 -5.83 38.38 26.52
N SER A 603 -5.24 39.29 25.74
CA SER A 603 -4.41 40.40 26.19
C SER A 603 -5.25 41.48 26.84
#